data_AF-A0A8H4A5Q8-F1
#
_entry.id   AF-A0A8H4A5Q8-F1
#
_cell.length_a   1.000
_cell.length_b   1.000
_cell.length_c   1.000
_cell.angle_alpha   90.00
_cell.angle_beta   90.00
_cell.angle_gamma   90.00
#
_symmetry.space_group_name_H-M   'P 1'
#
loop_
_entity.id
_entity.type
_entity.pdbx_description
1 polymer ?
#
loop_
_entity_poly.entity_id
_entity_poly.type
_entity_poly.pdbx_seq_one_letter_code
_entity_poly.pdbx_strand_id
1 'polypeptide(L)'
;MRIIRFFNPNNKNGLFTFIRPYSATPVNRLAAVSHDTTKPLSVADISIYADGHVRNDWTKQEIKSIYESPIMSLLYYGAKIHRRYHDPLAVQQCTLLSIKTGGCSEDCAYCPQSSKYKTPVKATKLLDSDNVLTAARNAKKAGSTRFCMGAAWRDLNGRKSNFNKILEYVKEIRAMDMEVCCTLGMLNEAQAKALKDAGLTAYNHNLDTSREFYSKIITTRTYDERLQTISNVQDAGISVCSGGIIGLGETPEDRVNMLHTLATFVLHPESVPINALVQVEGTPLEKQEPVSIWEMIRMIATARIIMPKSMIRLSAGRIRFSLPEQALCFHAGANSIFTGDKLLTTDNNDFDSDQEMFKTLGLTPKAANFNQGSSPMINKTLESSSLNNDDNKHHQNEL
;
A
#
# COMPACT_ATOMS: atom_id res chain seq x y z
N MET A 1 -49.32 9.55 61.95
CA MET A 1 -49.30 10.81 62.72
C MET A 1 -49.66 11.93 61.76
N ARG A 2 -50.84 12.55 61.89
CA ARG A 2 -51.30 13.64 61.01
C ARG A 2 -50.46 14.88 61.30
N ILE A 3 -49.82 15.46 60.28
CA ILE A 3 -49.27 16.81 60.36
C ILE A 3 -49.78 17.64 59.17
N ILE A 4 -50.17 18.85 59.54
CA ILE A 4 -51.02 19.82 58.89
C ILE A 4 -50.26 20.56 57.77
N ARG A 5 -50.94 20.84 56.66
CA ARG A 5 -50.45 21.71 55.57
C ARG A 5 -50.61 23.17 55.97
N PHE A 6 -49.56 23.96 55.84
CA PHE A 6 -49.65 25.41 55.63
C PHE A 6 -49.07 25.74 54.26
N PHE A 7 -49.89 26.40 53.44
CA PHE A 7 -49.54 26.97 52.14
C PHE A 7 -48.80 28.29 52.35
N ASN A 8 -47.69 28.51 51.63
CA ASN A 8 -47.18 29.84 51.32
C ASN A 8 -46.95 29.92 49.80
N PRO A 9 -47.65 30.80 49.06
CA PRO A 9 -47.53 30.91 47.63
C PRO A 9 -46.52 32.01 47.29
N ASN A 10 -45.27 31.64 46.92
CA ASN A 10 -44.37 32.42 46.06
C ASN A 10 -42.96 31.79 46.04
N ASN A 11 -42.73 30.81 45.17
CA ASN A 11 -41.55 30.79 44.31
C ASN A 11 -41.67 29.66 43.28
N LYS A 12 -41.73 30.02 42.00
CA LYS A 12 -41.76 29.06 40.90
C LYS A 12 -40.33 28.69 40.51
N ASN A 13 -40.11 27.38 40.38
CA ASN A 13 -39.08 26.70 39.59
C ASN A 13 -37.67 26.56 40.21
N GLY A 14 -37.57 25.65 41.18
CA GLY A 14 -36.31 24.94 41.50
C GLY A 14 -36.42 23.48 41.06
N LEU A 15 -35.50 23.04 40.20
CA LEU A 15 -35.42 21.70 39.60
C LEU A 15 -35.10 20.64 40.67
N PHE A 16 -35.92 19.60 40.77
CA PHE A 16 -35.74 18.49 41.72
C PHE A 16 -34.65 17.52 41.27
N THR A 17 -33.58 17.39 42.07
CA THR A 17 -32.65 16.24 42.04
C THR A 17 -33.21 15.09 42.87
N PHE A 18 -33.52 13.96 42.23
CA PHE A 18 -33.82 12.69 42.90
C PHE A 18 -32.56 11.81 42.95
N ILE A 19 -32.07 11.54 44.16
CA ILE A 19 -31.05 10.52 44.42
C ILE A 19 -31.80 9.20 44.75
N ARG A 20 -31.58 8.16 43.94
CA ARG A 20 -32.01 6.78 44.25
C ARG A 20 -30.86 6.02 44.92
N PRO A 21 -31.09 5.26 46.01
CA PRO A 21 -30.07 4.39 46.57
C PRO A 21 -29.99 3.08 45.77
N TYR A 22 -28.76 2.64 45.48
CA TYR A 22 -28.48 1.34 44.88
C TYR A 22 -28.64 0.24 45.93
N SER A 23 -29.45 -0.77 45.60
CA SER A 23 -29.54 -2.03 46.33
C SER A 23 -28.47 -3.00 45.81
N ALA A 24 -27.79 -3.68 46.74
CA ALA A 24 -26.78 -4.68 46.44
C ALA A 24 -27.41 -6.08 46.51
N THR A 25 -27.24 -6.88 45.47
CA THR A 25 -27.46 -8.33 45.49
C THR A 25 -26.11 -9.05 45.33
N PRO A 26 -25.83 -10.11 46.11
CA PRO A 26 -24.65 -10.94 45.89
C PRO A 26 -25.02 -12.10 44.96
N VAL A 27 -24.13 -12.43 44.02
CA VAL A 27 -24.20 -13.68 43.27
C VAL A 27 -22.89 -14.42 43.50
N ASN A 28 -22.99 -15.61 44.08
CA ASN A 28 -21.93 -16.58 44.17
C ASN A 28 -22.31 -17.75 43.25
N ARG A 29 -21.46 -18.13 42.28
CA ARG A 29 -21.17 -19.52 41.90
C ARG A 29 -20.17 -19.63 40.74
N LEU A 30 -19.04 -20.27 41.08
CA LEU A 30 -18.30 -21.31 40.35
C LEU A 30 -17.71 -20.98 38.97
N ALA A 31 -16.38 -20.89 38.97
CA ALA A 31 -15.51 -20.82 37.81
C ALA A 31 -15.56 -22.12 36.99
N ALA A 32 -15.90 -21.98 35.70
CA ALA A 32 -15.48 -22.90 34.66
C ALA A 32 -14.24 -22.29 34.00
N VAL A 33 -13.15 -23.05 33.90
CA VAL A 33 -11.96 -22.64 33.15
C VAL A 33 -12.31 -22.72 31.67
N SER A 34 -12.75 -21.60 31.09
CA SER A 34 -12.81 -21.42 29.64
C SER A 34 -11.46 -20.88 29.17
N HIS A 35 -10.88 -21.46 28.12
CA HIS A 35 -9.82 -20.79 27.37
C HIS A 35 -10.36 -19.47 26.83
N ASP A 36 -9.90 -18.39 27.46
CA ASP A 36 -10.35 -17.04 27.22
C ASP A 36 -9.73 -16.50 25.91
N THR A 37 -10.51 -16.56 24.84
CA THR A 37 -10.22 -15.91 23.55
C THR A 37 -10.52 -14.40 23.60
N THR A 38 -10.90 -13.85 24.75
CA THR A 38 -11.38 -12.46 24.90
C THR A 38 -10.36 -11.49 25.50
N LYS A 39 -9.11 -11.91 25.73
CA LYS A 39 -8.09 -10.94 26.14
C LYS A 39 -7.78 -10.03 24.95
N PRO A 40 -8.15 -8.72 24.98
CA PRO A 40 -7.75 -7.82 23.91
C PRO A 40 -6.22 -7.84 23.83
N LEU A 41 -5.68 -8.14 22.65
CA LEU A 41 -4.25 -8.02 22.40
C LEU A 41 -3.82 -6.64 22.88
N SER A 42 -2.93 -6.64 23.87
CA SER A 42 -2.67 -5.46 24.66
C SER A 42 -1.70 -4.55 23.92
N VAL A 43 -1.68 -3.26 24.26
CA VAL A 43 -0.69 -2.29 23.75
C VAL A 43 0.76 -2.80 23.87
N ALA A 44 1.02 -3.77 24.77
CA ALA A 44 2.32 -4.42 24.91
C ALA A 44 2.75 -5.20 23.66
N ASP A 45 1.84 -5.82 22.91
CA ASP A 45 2.21 -6.70 21.79
C ASP A 45 2.77 -5.89 20.61
N ILE A 46 2.11 -4.78 20.26
CA ILE A 46 2.59 -3.88 19.20
C ILE A 46 3.87 -3.14 19.58
N SER A 47 4.08 -2.84 20.88
CA SER A 47 5.27 -2.13 21.33
C SER A 47 6.57 -2.90 21.06
N ILE A 48 6.51 -4.23 21.12
CA ILE A 48 7.65 -5.13 20.84
C ILE A 48 8.14 -4.96 19.39
N TYR A 49 7.22 -4.68 18.47
CA TYR A 49 7.51 -4.49 17.05
C TYR A 49 7.81 -3.04 16.69
N ALA A 50 7.62 -2.11 17.63
CA ALA A 50 7.69 -0.66 17.39
C ALA A 50 9.10 -0.06 17.61
N ASP A 51 10.13 -0.89 17.62
CA ASP A 51 11.54 -0.48 17.62
C ASP A 51 12.08 -0.23 16.21
N GLY A 52 11.32 -0.68 15.20
CA GLY A 52 11.54 -0.35 13.79
C GLY A 52 12.57 -1.20 13.09
N HIS A 53 13.13 -2.24 13.73
CA HIS A 53 14.06 -3.15 13.08
C HIS A 53 13.48 -3.72 11.77
N VAL A 54 14.21 -3.54 10.68
CA VAL A 54 13.83 -4.11 9.38
C VAL A 54 14.18 -5.59 9.42
N ARG A 55 13.17 -6.42 9.22
CA ARG A 55 13.27 -7.89 9.18
C ARG A 55 12.22 -8.43 8.19
N ASN A 56 12.45 -9.63 7.71
CA ASN A 56 11.64 -10.25 6.65
C ASN A 56 11.13 -11.66 7.07
N ASP A 57 11.37 -12.05 8.32
CA ASP A 57 10.97 -13.33 8.92
C ASP A 57 9.71 -13.17 9.79
N TRP A 58 8.85 -12.21 9.42
CA TRP A 58 7.55 -12.00 10.06
C TRP A 58 6.71 -13.26 9.98
N THR A 59 6.12 -13.64 11.10
CA THR A 59 5.07 -14.66 11.13
C THR A 59 3.70 -14.02 10.91
N LYS A 60 2.75 -14.79 10.37
CA LYS A 60 1.34 -14.35 10.25
C LYS A 60 0.76 -13.92 11.61
N GLN A 61 1.16 -14.59 12.70
CA GLN A 61 0.67 -14.29 14.04
C GLN A 61 1.19 -12.95 14.58
N GLU A 62 2.48 -12.62 14.37
CA GLU A 62 3.02 -11.31 14.75
C GLU A 62 2.29 -10.17 14.01
N ILE A 63 2.11 -10.32 12.69
CA ILE A 63 1.39 -9.33 11.87
C ILE A 63 -0.07 -9.22 12.31
N LYS A 64 -0.73 -10.35 12.58
CA LYS A 64 -2.11 -10.38 13.11
C LYS A 64 -2.21 -9.62 14.43
N SER A 65 -1.27 -9.84 15.35
CA SER A 65 -1.25 -9.13 16.64
C SER A 65 -1.09 -7.61 16.48
N ILE A 66 -0.26 -7.16 15.54
CA ILE A 66 -0.16 -5.73 15.18
C ILE A 66 -1.48 -5.25 14.56
N TYR A 67 -2.01 -5.98 13.57
CA TYR A 67 -3.20 -5.60 12.82
C TYR A 67 -4.42 -5.48 13.72
N GLU A 68 -4.61 -6.37 14.69
CA GLU A 68 -5.76 -6.39 15.61
C GLU A 68 -5.62 -5.44 16.80
N SER A 69 -4.47 -4.77 16.95
CA SER A 69 -4.24 -3.82 18.04
C SER A 69 -5.27 -2.69 18.06
N PRO A 70 -5.55 -2.08 19.24
CA PRO A 70 -6.40 -0.90 19.34
C PRO A 70 -5.98 0.21 18.37
N ILE A 71 -6.94 0.80 17.66
CA ILE A 71 -6.65 1.69 16.53
C ILE A 71 -5.77 2.88 16.90
N MET A 72 -5.96 3.44 18.10
CA MET A 72 -5.17 4.57 18.60
C MET A 72 -3.71 4.17 18.86
N SER A 73 -3.47 2.96 19.35
CA SER A 73 -2.13 2.44 19.56
C SER A 73 -1.45 2.16 18.22
N LEU A 74 -2.19 1.59 17.28
CA LEU A 74 -1.71 1.33 15.92
C LEU A 74 -1.33 2.63 15.20
N LEU A 75 -2.17 3.67 15.31
CA LEU A 75 -1.87 5.03 14.83
C LEU A 75 -0.57 5.58 15.44
N TYR A 76 -0.44 5.54 16.77
CA TYR A 76 0.74 6.04 17.47
C TYR A 76 2.02 5.33 17.03
N TYR A 77 2.01 3.99 16.95
CA TYR A 77 3.20 3.24 16.57
C TYR A 77 3.51 3.32 15.08
N GLY A 78 2.51 3.35 14.20
CA GLY A 78 2.70 3.67 12.78
C GLY A 78 3.38 5.03 12.59
N ALA A 79 2.89 6.06 13.30
CA ALA A 79 3.45 7.40 13.32
C ALA A 79 4.89 7.45 13.87
N LYS A 80 5.19 6.67 14.92
CA LYS A 80 6.52 6.53 15.53
C LYS A 80 7.51 5.92 14.55
N ILE A 81 7.15 4.80 13.92
CA ILE A 81 8.00 4.13 12.93
C ILE A 81 8.20 5.01 11.69
N HIS A 82 7.14 5.67 11.22
CA HIS A 82 7.23 6.56 10.07
C HIS A 82 8.29 7.66 10.27
N ARG A 83 8.27 8.35 11.41
CA ARG A 83 9.25 9.40 11.76
C ARG A 83 10.68 8.91 11.94
N ARG A 84 10.86 7.62 12.25
CA ARG A 84 12.19 7.02 12.39
C ARG A 84 12.86 6.76 11.04
N TYR A 85 12.07 6.45 9.99
CA TYR A 85 12.59 6.02 8.69
C TYR A 85 12.40 7.04 7.57
N HIS A 86 11.49 8.00 7.76
CA HIS A 86 11.13 8.98 6.75
C HIS A 86 11.03 10.37 7.37
N ASP A 87 11.26 11.38 6.54
CA ASP A 87 10.78 12.72 6.82
C ASP A 87 9.23 12.69 6.81
N PRO A 88 8.57 12.97 7.94
CA PRO A 88 7.12 12.87 8.06
C PRO A 88 6.35 13.90 7.24
N LEU A 89 7.02 14.96 6.76
CA LEU A 89 6.41 15.99 5.92
C LEU A 89 6.62 15.72 4.43
N ALA A 90 7.60 14.88 4.06
CA ALA A 90 7.90 14.61 2.66
C ALA A 90 7.01 13.51 2.07
N VAL A 91 6.14 13.88 1.12
CA VAL A 91 5.22 12.96 0.44
C VAL A 91 5.60 12.78 -1.02
N GLN A 92 5.74 11.54 -1.46
CA GLN A 92 6.00 11.23 -2.88
C GLN A 92 4.73 11.37 -3.71
N GLN A 93 4.77 12.31 -4.66
CA GLN A 93 3.72 12.53 -5.64
C GLN A 93 4.02 11.75 -6.92
N CYS A 94 3.10 10.86 -7.29
CA CYS A 94 3.17 10.08 -8.52
C CYS A 94 2.00 10.45 -9.43
N THR A 95 2.19 10.56 -10.74
CA THR A 95 1.07 10.71 -11.69
C THR A 95 0.97 9.46 -12.54
N LEU A 96 -0.23 8.94 -12.73
CA LEU A 96 -0.50 7.70 -13.46
C LEU A 96 -1.29 7.98 -14.72
N LEU A 97 -0.77 7.56 -15.87
CA LEU A 97 -1.45 7.63 -17.15
C LEU A 97 -1.77 6.22 -17.65
N SER A 98 -3.02 6.00 -18.07
CA SER A 98 -3.39 4.81 -18.82
C SER A 98 -2.97 4.96 -20.29
N ILE A 99 -1.81 4.40 -20.64
CA ILE A 99 -1.24 4.47 -22.00
C ILE A 99 -1.96 3.53 -22.97
N LYS A 100 -2.66 2.51 -22.47
CA LYS A 100 -3.61 1.68 -23.22
C LYS A 100 -4.77 1.33 -22.29
N THR A 101 -5.98 1.76 -22.64
CA THR A 101 -7.17 1.63 -21.78
C THR A 101 -8.14 0.58 -22.29
N GLY A 102 -8.82 -0.12 -21.38
CA GLY A 102 -9.95 -1.03 -21.68
C GLY A 102 -9.55 -2.27 -22.48
N GLY A 103 -10.51 -3.16 -22.78
CA GLY A 103 -10.27 -4.36 -23.58
C GLY A 103 -9.18 -5.28 -23.00
N CYS A 104 -9.09 -5.38 -21.68
CA CYS A 104 -8.19 -6.31 -21.00
C CYS A 104 -8.81 -7.72 -21.01
N SER A 105 -8.03 -8.75 -21.31
CA SER A 105 -8.49 -10.15 -21.33
C SER A 105 -8.75 -10.73 -19.94
N GLU A 106 -8.17 -10.10 -18.91
CA GLU A 106 -8.27 -10.53 -17.53
C GLU A 106 -9.65 -10.28 -16.93
N ASP A 107 -10.02 -11.07 -15.94
CA ASP A 107 -11.33 -11.10 -15.30
C ASP A 107 -11.32 -10.56 -13.86
N CYS A 108 -10.49 -9.56 -13.56
CA CYS A 108 -10.45 -9.02 -12.20
C CYS A 108 -11.82 -8.43 -11.82
N ALA A 109 -12.49 -9.00 -10.81
CA ALA A 109 -13.86 -8.65 -10.44
C ALA A 109 -14.08 -7.17 -10.04
N TYR A 110 -13.01 -6.44 -9.71
CA TYR A 110 -13.02 -5.01 -9.41
C TYR A 110 -12.70 -4.10 -10.60
N CYS A 111 -12.14 -4.64 -11.69
CA CYS A 111 -11.48 -3.81 -12.70
C CYS A 111 -12.46 -3.38 -13.79
N PRO A 112 -12.67 -2.07 -13.98
CA PRO A 112 -13.59 -1.59 -15.01
C PRO A 112 -13.03 -1.74 -16.43
N GLN A 113 -11.77 -2.15 -16.61
CA GLN A 113 -11.12 -2.31 -17.90
C GLN A 113 -11.21 -3.73 -18.48
N SER A 114 -11.72 -4.68 -17.69
CA SER A 114 -11.93 -6.07 -18.09
C SER A 114 -12.95 -6.15 -19.22
N SER A 115 -12.62 -6.89 -20.28
CA SER A 115 -13.56 -7.16 -21.38
C SER A 115 -14.61 -8.21 -21.02
N LYS A 116 -14.56 -8.79 -19.81
CA LYS A 116 -15.55 -9.75 -19.30
C LYS A 116 -16.81 -9.06 -18.78
N TYR A 117 -16.75 -7.75 -18.54
CA TYR A 117 -17.80 -6.98 -17.89
C TYR A 117 -18.28 -5.82 -18.76
N LYS A 118 -19.53 -5.38 -18.55
CA LYS A 118 -20.15 -4.27 -19.28
C LYS A 118 -20.00 -2.99 -18.48
N THR A 119 -18.89 -2.29 -18.66
CA THR A 119 -18.55 -1.07 -17.91
C THR A 119 -18.55 0.13 -18.86
N PRO A 120 -18.56 1.38 -18.36
CA PRO A 120 -18.51 2.57 -19.22
C PRO A 120 -17.13 2.79 -19.89
N VAL A 121 -16.12 1.98 -19.58
CA VAL A 121 -14.75 2.18 -20.09
C VAL A 121 -14.63 1.73 -21.54
N LYS A 122 -14.32 2.68 -22.43
CA LYS A 122 -14.04 2.41 -23.84
C LYS A 122 -12.59 1.97 -24.04
N ALA A 123 -12.40 0.96 -24.89
CA ALA A 123 -11.07 0.51 -25.26
C ALA A 123 -10.38 1.54 -26.17
N THR A 124 -9.11 1.83 -25.87
CA THR A 124 -8.26 2.68 -26.70
C THR A 124 -7.03 1.90 -27.16
N LYS A 125 -6.44 2.34 -28.28
CA LYS A 125 -5.12 1.87 -28.69
C LYS A 125 -4.06 2.44 -27.75
N LEU A 126 -2.85 1.88 -27.84
CA LEU A 126 -1.68 2.47 -27.19
C LEU A 126 -1.52 3.92 -27.67
N LEU A 127 -1.39 4.85 -26.73
CA LEU A 127 -1.12 6.26 -27.01
C LEU A 127 0.21 6.42 -27.76
N ASP A 128 0.30 7.43 -28.63
CA ASP A 128 1.54 7.85 -29.27
C ASP A 128 2.49 8.56 -28.28
N SER A 129 3.74 8.75 -28.71
CA SER A 129 4.78 9.36 -27.90
C SER A 129 4.41 10.78 -27.46
N ASP A 130 3.91 11.60 -28.38
CA ASP A 130 3.62 13.02 -28.09
C ASP A 130 2.59 13.17 -26.96
N ASN A 131 1.54 12.36 -26.97
CA ASN A 131 0.53 12.35 -25.92
C ASN A 131 1.11 11.91 -24.56
N VAL A 132 1.92 10.84 -24.55
CA VAL A 132 2.54 10.31 -23.32
C VAL A 132 3.54 11.32 -22.73
N LEU A 133 4.42 11.87 -23.56
CA LEU A 133 5.46 12.80 -23.13
C LEU A 133 4.89 14.16 -22.73
N THR A 134 3.82 14.62 -23.38
CA THR A 134 3.12 15.84 -22.97
C THR A 134 2.47 15.65 -21.61
N ALA A 135 1.83 14.51 -21.35
CA ALA A 135 1.30 14.18 -20.03
C ALA A 135 2.42 14.11 -18.97
N ALA A 136 3.56 13.49 -19.28
CA ALA A 136 4.71 13.45 -18.37
C ALA A 136 5.27 14.83 -18.05
N ARG A 137 5.43 15.71 -19.06
CA ARG A 137 5.85 17.10 -18.86
C ARG A 137 4.86 17.88 -17.99
N ASN A 138 3.55 17.68 -18.19
CA ASN A 138 2.53 18.33 -17.38
C ASN A 138 2.56 17.82 -15.93
N ALA A 139 2.73 16.51 -15.73
CA ALA A 139 2.90 15.93 -14.41
C ALA A 139 4.14 16.48 -13.67
N LYS A 140 5.27 16.60 -14.37
CA LYS A 140 6.48 17.22 -13.80
C LYS A 140 6.24 18.67 -13.38
N LYS A 141 5.61 19.46 -14.25
CA LYS A 141 5.24 20.87 -13.95
C LYS A 141 4.30 20.98 -12.74
N ALA A 142 3.42 19.99 -12.55
CA ALA A 142 2.53 19.88 -11.41
C ALA A 142 3.22 19.34 -10.13
N GLY A 143 4.55 19.15 -10.13
CA GLY A 143 5.32 18.73 -8.96
C GLY A 143 5.46 17.22 -8.78
N SER A 144 4.93 16.42 -9.70
CA SER A 144 5.04 14.96 -9.64
C SER A 144 6.49 14.51 -9.86
N THR A 145 7.00 13.62 -9.02
CA THR A 145 8.39 13.14 -9.09
C THR A 145 8.53 11.77 -9.74
N ARG A 146 7.42 11.02 -9.83
CA ARG A 146 7.32 9.74 -10.56
C ARG A 146 6.18 9.75 -11.56
N PHE A 147 6.48 9.43 -12.81
CA PHE A 147 5.45 9.20 -13.83
C PHE A 147 5.24 7.70 -14.04
N CYS A 148 3.99 7.27 -13.93
CA CYS A 148 3.59 5.87 -14.03
C CYS A 148 2.77 5.65 -15.31
N MET A 149 3.11 4.61 -16.07
CA MET A 149 2.39 4.22 -17.28
C MET A 149 1.69 2.88 -17.05
N GLY A 150 0.36 2.86 -17.20
CA GLY A 150 -0.45 1.65 -17.08
C GLY A 150 -1.01 1.19 -18.42
N ALA A 151 -0.93 -0.11 -18.69
CA ALA A 151 -1.55 -0.72 -19.86
C ALA A 151 -2.53 -1.82 -19.46
N ALA A 152 -3.73 -1.79 -20.04
CA ALA A 152 -4.77 -2.79 -19.85
C ALA A 152 -4.46 -4.09 -20.62
N TRP A 153 -3.38 -4.77 -20.25
CA TRP A 153 -2.96 -6.04 -20.80
C TRP A 153 -2.74 -7.08 -19.70
N ARG A 154 -2.96 -8.35 -20.06
CA ARG A 154 -2.48 -9.49 -19.27
C ARG A 154 -0.96 -9.48 -19.23
N ASP A 155 -0.35 -9.50 -20.40
CA ASP A 155 1.09 -9.69 -20.60
C ASP A 155 1.54 -8.94 -21.87
N LEU A 156 2.82 -9.10 -22.22
CA LEU A 156 3.41 -8.53 -23.43
C LEU A 156 3.50 -9.53 -24.60
N ASN A 157 2.87 -10.71 -24.49
CA ASN A 157 2.91 -11.71 -25.56
C ASN A 157 2.27 -11.18 -26.83
N GLY A 158 2.94 -11.33 -27.98
CA GLY A 158 2.49 -10.77 -29.26
C GLY A 158 2.52 -9.23 -29.36
N ARG A 159 3.12 -8.52 -28.41
CA ARG A 159 3.12 -7.04 -28.33
C ARG A 159 4.48 -6.40 -28.54
N LYS A 160 5.39 -7.04 -29.28
CA LYS A 160 6.79 -6.58 -29.46
C LYS A 160 6.91 -5.12 -29.94
N SER A 161 6.12 -4.70 -30.93
CA SER A 161 6.14 -3.31 -31.42
C SER A 161 5.67 -2.31 -30.35
N ASN A 162 4.61 -2.63 -29.61
CA ASN A 162 4.13 -1.80 -28.51
C ASN A 162 5.14 -1.74 -27.36
N PHE A 163 5.78 -2.86 -27.03
CA PHE A 163 6.82 -2.91 -26.01
C PHE A 163 8.01 -2.02 -26.38
N ASN A 164 8.50 -2.10 -27.62
CA ASN A 164 9.58 -1.23 -28.10
C ASN A 164 9.22 0.26 -27.98
N LYS A 165 7.98 0.66 -28.30
CA LYS A 165 7.52 2.04 -28.09
C LYS A 165 7.57 2.44 -26.61
N ILE A 166 7.15 1.55 -25.72
CA ILE A 166 7.19 1.81 -24.27
C ILE A 166 8.63 1.95 -23.77
N LEU A 167 9.58 1.18 -24.30
CA LEU A 167 11.00 1.36 -23.98
C LEU A 167 11.49 2.77 -24.36
N GLU A 168 11.06 3.31 -25.50
CA GLU A 168 11.37 4.69 -25.87
C GLU A 168 10.69 5.70 -24.93
N TYR A 169 9.42 5.51 -24.57
CA TYR A 169 8.75 6.37 -23.58
C TYR A 169 9.51 6.38 -22.25
N VAL A 170 9.99 5.23 -21.79
CA VAL A 170 10.77 5.11 -20.55
C VAL A 170 12.06 5.94 -20.64
N LYS A 171 12.83 5.80 -21.72
CA LYS A 171 14.07 6.57 -21.92
C LYS A 171 13.81 8.07 -21.93
N GLU A 172 12.80 8.51 -22.68
CA GLU A 172 12.49 9.92 -22.83
C GLU A 172 12.00 10.55 -21.53
N ILE A 173 11.12 9.87 -20.78
CA ILE A 173 10.64 10.37 -19.48
C ILE A 173 11.78 10.35 -18.45
N ARG A 174 12.66 9.33 -18.48
CA ARG A 174 13.83 9.28 -17.61
C ARG A 174 14.77 10.45 -17.85
N ALA A 175 14.95 10.85 -19.11
CA ALA A 175 15.71 12.04 -19.50
C ALA A 175 15.05 13.36 -19.07
N MET A 176 13.81 13.34 -18.58
CA MET A 176 13.15 14.50 -17.95
C MET A 176 13.43 14.57 -16.45
N ASP A 177 14.45 13.92 -15.90
CA ASP A 177 14.73 13.87 -14.45
C ASP A 177 13.51 13.44 -13.63
N MET A 178 12.80 12.42 -14.11
CA MET A 178 11.70 11.79 -13.37
C MET A 178 12.04 10.34 -13.04
N GLU A 179 11.45 9.84 -11.96
CA GLU A 179 11.28 8.41 -11.81
C GLU A 179 10.24 7.91 -12.82
N VAL A 180 10.47 6.72 -13.36
CA VAL A 180 9.59 6.14 -14.39
C VAL A 180 9.12 4.77 -13.93
N CYS A 181 7.80 4.59 -13.92
CA CYS A 181 7.15 3.38 -13.49
C CYS A 181 6.24 2.82 -14.58
N CYS A 182 6.14 1.50 -14.66
CA CYS A 182 5.24 0.81 -15.58
C CYS A 182 4.40 -0.24 -14.84
N THR A 183 3.17 -0.47 -15.33
CA THR A 183 2.37 -1.66 -15.05
C THR A 183 1.80 -2.18 -16.36
N LEU A 184 2.42 -3.22 -16.90
CA LEU A 184 2.14 -3.77 -18.23
C LEU A 184 1.65 -5.22 -18.17
N GLY A 185 1.33 -5.71 -16.97
CA GLY A 185 0.93 -7.08 -16.73
C GLY A 185 2.08 -7.98 -16.24
N MET A 186 2.08 -9.23 -16.68
CA MET A 186 3.16 -10.19 -16.39
C MET A 186 4.37 -9.97 -17.31
N LEU A 187 5.56 -10.02 -16.73
CA LEU A 187 6.84 -9.90 -17.44
C LEU A 187 7.65 -11.18 -17.30
N ASN A 188 8.37 -11.53 -18.37
CA ASN A 188 9.50 -12.43 -18.28
C ASN A 188 10.81 -11.67 -17.95
N GLU A 189 11.86 -12.41 -17.63
CA GLU A 189 13.19 -11.88 -17.29
C GLU A 189 13.75 -10.94 -18.37
N ALA A 190 13.68 -11.35 -19.65
CA ALA A 190 14.20 -10.56 -20.77
C ALA A 190 13.48 -9.19 -20.92
N GLN A 191 12.16 -9.16 -20.70
CA GLN A 191 11.38 -7.93 -20.73
C GLN A 191 11.69 -7.03 -19.52
N ALA A 192 11.85 -7.61 -18.33
CA ALA A 192 12.26 -6.87 -17.14
C ALA A 192 13.65 -6.24 -17.35
N LYS A 193 14.62 -7.00 -17.87
CA LYS A 193 15.95 -6.49 -18.20
C LYS A 193 15.89 -5.39 -19.26
N ALA A 194 15.10 -5.54 -20.32
CA ALA A 194 14.97 -4.50 -21.35
C ALA A 194 14.37 -3.19 -20.79
N LEU A 195 13.39 -3.28 -19.89
CA LEU A 195 12.86 -2.11 -19.18
C LEU A 195 13.92 -1.48 -18.27
N LYS A 196 14.73 -2.30 -17.59
CA LYS A 196 15.83 -1.81 -16.78
C LYS A 196 16.84 -1.03 -17.61
N ASP A 197 17.27 -1.62 -18.72
CA ASP A 197 18.24 -1.03 -19.66
C ASP A 197 17.71 0.28 -20.27
N ALA A 198 16.39 0.39 -20.47
CA ALA A 198 15.74 1.63 -20.90
C ALA A 198 15.67 2.71 -19.81
N GLY A 199 15.92 2.38 -18.54
CA GLY A 199 15.93 3.31 -17.42
C GLY A 199 14.69 3.27 -16.51
N LEU A 200 13.89 2.20 -16.57
CA LEU A 200 12.74 2.05 -15.68
C LEU A 200 13.20 1.97 -14.21
N THR A 201 12.61 2.79 -13.34
CA THR A 201 12.98 2.82 -11.91
C THR A 201 12.13 1.88 -11.07
N ALA A 202 10.85 1.74 -11.40
CA ALA A 202 9.92 0.90 -10.66
C ALA A 202 8.96 0.14 -11.58
N TYR A 203 8.52 -1.05 -11.14
CA TYR A 203 7.47 -1.79 -11.81
C TYR A 203 6.35 -2.11 -10.83
N ASN A 204 5.12 -1.76 -11.20
CA ASN A 204 3.95 -2.04 -10.38
C ASN A 204 3.37 -3.42 -10.73
N HIS A 205 3.32 -4.30 -9.73
CA HIS A 205 2.69 -5.60 -9.84
C HIS A 205 2.11 -6.01 -8.48
N ASN A 206 0.85 -5.64 -8.23
CA ASN A 206 0.18 -5.87 -6.94
C ASN A 206 -0.01 -7.37 -6.63
N LEU A 207 -0.34 -7.72 -5.39
CA LEU A 207 -0.90 -9.03 -5.04
C LEU A 207 -2.43 -9.00 -4.99
N ASP A 208 -2.99 -7.79 -4.86
CA ASP A 208 -4.42 -7.46 -4.73
C ASP A 208 -5.05 -7.92 -3.41
N THR A 209 -4.84 -9.17 -3.01
CA THR A 209 -5.37 -9.79 -1.78
C THR A 209 -4.49 -10.97 -1.33
N SER A 210 -4.96 -11.80 -0.39
CA SER A 210 -4.31 -13.04 0.03
C SER A 210 -4.25 -14.08 -1.08
N ARG A 211 -3.35 -15.05 -0.96
CA ARG A 211 -3.32 -16.21 -1.87
C ARG A 211 -4.62 -17.02 -1.79
N GLU A 212 -5.16 -17.15 -0.59
CA GLU A 212 -6.33 -17.96 -0.27
C GLU A 212 -7.63 -17.37 -0.83
N PHE A 213 -7.70 -16.04 -0.98
CA PHE A 213 -8.86 -15.32 -1.50
C PHE A 213 -8.73 -14.96 -3.00
N TYR A 214 -7.53 -15.02 -3.56
CA TYR A 214 -7.23 -14.53 -4.91
C TYR A 214 -8.15 -15.10 -6.00
N SER A 215 -8.40 -16.42 -5.99
CA SER A 215 -9.20 -17.11 -7.01
C SER A 215 -10.69 -16.73 -6.99
N LYS A 216 -11.17 -16.08 -5.92
CA LYS A 216 -12.54 -15.53 -5.87
C LYS A 216 -12.66 -14.20 -6.61
N ILE A 217 -11.54 -13.52 -6.85
CA ILE A 217 -11.50 -12.17 -7.44
C ILE A 217 -10.95 -12.22 -8.86
N ILE A 218 -9.96 -13.07 -9.13
CA ILE A 218 -9.29 -13.20 -10.43
C ILE A 218 -9.07 -14.69 -10.72
N THR A 219 -9.55 -15.18 -11.86
CA THR A 219 -9.37 -16.60 -12.26
C THR A 219 -8.49 -16.76 -13.48
N THR A 220 -8.33 -15.71 -14.28
CA THR A 220 -7.53 -15.74 -15.52
C THR A 220 -6.04 -15.89 -15.27
N ARG A 221 -5.53 -15.61 -14.08
CA ARG A 221 -4.13 -15.79 -13.67
C ARG A 221 -4.05 -16.36 -12.26
N THR A 222 -2.93 -16.99 -11.94
CA THR A 222 -2.60 -17.54 -10.64
C THR A 222 -1.86 -16.51 -9.77
N TYR A 223 -1.84 -16.75 -8.47
CA TYR A 223 -1.05 -15.94 -7.54
C TYR A 223 0.46 -16.10 -7.79
N ASP A 224 0.91 -17.31 -8.15
CA ASP A 224 2.32 -17.61 -8.42
C ASP A 224 2.86 -16.92 -9.67
N GLU A 225 2.06 -16.78 -10.72
CA GLU A 225 2.44 -15.98 -11.90
C GLU A 225 2.80 -14.53 -11.52
N ARG A 226 2.13 -13.97 -10.50
CA ARG A 226 2.43 -12.63 -10.01
C ARG A 226 3.73 -12.59 -9.22
N LEU A 227 3.93 -13.56 -8.34
CA LEU A 227 5.18 -13.69 -7.58
C LEU A 227 6.37 -13.88 -8.52
N GLN A 228 6.22 -14.68 -9.57
CA GLN A 228 7.27 -14.85 -10.58
C GLN A 228 7.58 -13.54 -11.30
N THR A 229 6.56 -12.75 -11.65
CA THR A 229 6.77 -11.42 -12.27
C THR A 229 7.51 -10.49 -11.31
N ILE A 230 7.15 -10.49 -10.02
CA ILE A 230 7.84 -9.70 -8.98
C ILE A 230 9.30 -10.13 -8.86
N SER A 231 9.59 -11.43 -8.84
CA SER A 231 10.97 -11.96 -8.84
C SER A 231 11.75 -11.45 -10.05
N ASN A 232 11.21 -11.62 -11.27
CA ASN A 232 11.87 -11.17 -12.49
C ASN A 232 12.20 -9.66 -12.48
N VAL A 233 11.33 -8.85 -11.86
CA VAL A 233 11.54 -7.40 -11.68
C VAL A 233 12.66 -7.12 -10.67
N GLN A 234 12.70 -7.84 -9.55
CA GLN A 234 13.76 -7.71 -8.54
C GLN A 234 15.12 -8.15 -9.10
N ASP A 235 15.15 -9.30 -9.79
CA ASP A 235 16.36 -9.87 -10.40
C ASP A 235 16.93 -8.95 -11.48
N ALA A 236 16.06 -8.26 -12.24
CA ALA A 236 16.47 -7.23 -13.19
C ALA A 236 16.96 -5.92 -12.51
N GLY A 237 16.92 -5.82 -11.18
CA GLY A 237 17.27 -4.60 -10.45
C GLY A 237 16.27 -3.47 -10.65
N ILE A 238 14.98 -3.76 -10.77
CA ILE A 238 13.93 -2.72 -10.80
C ILE A 238 13.24 -2.70 -9.44
N SER A 239 12.94 -1.51 -8.91
CA SER A 239 12.19 -1.41 -7.65
C SER A 239 10.78 -1.97 -7.81
N VAL A 240 10.34 -2.79 -6.86
CA VAL A 240 8.98 -3.33 -6.86
C VAL A 240 8.01 -2.33 -6.24
N CYS A 241 6.90 -2.08 -6.93
CA CYS A 241 5.71 -1.45 -6.38
C CYS A 241 4.60 -2.51 -6.29
N SER A 242 4.32 -3.03 -5.08
CA SER A 242 3.36 -4.11 -4.90
C SER A 242 2.57 -3.94 -3.61
N GLY A 243 1.25 -4.03 -3.74
CA GLY A 243 0.31 -3.90 -2.64
C GLY A 243 -1.04 -4.54 -2.95
N GLY A 244 -2.10 -3.94 -2.44
CA GLY A 244 -3.43 -4.58 -2.39
C GLY A 244 -4.61 -3.64 -2.51
N ILE A 245 -5.80 -4.25 -2.55
CA ILE A 245 -7.10 -3.58 -2.54
C ILE A 245 -7.89 -4.06 -1.33
N ILE A 246 -8.44 -3.12 -0.57
CA ILE A 246 -9.29 -3.34 0.58
C ILE A 246 -10.75 -3.23 0.15
N GLY A 247 -11.61 -4.10 0.66
CA GLY A 247 -13.06 -4.09 0.38
C GLY A 247 -13.48 -4.90 -0.84
N LEU A 248 -12.68 -5.87 -1.26
CA LEU A 248 -13.03 -6.88 -2.27
C LEU A 248 -14.04 -7.93 -1.75
N GLY A 249 -14.35 -7.91 -0.45
CA GLY A 249 -15.06 -8.97 0.26
C GLY A 249 -14.11 -9.92 1.02
N GLU A 250 -12.82 -9.58 1.08
CA GLU A 250 -11.79 -10.27 1.83
C GLU A 250 -11.97 -10.10 3.34
N THR A 251 -11.50 -11.07 4.11
CA THR A 251 -11.51 -11.02 5.57
C THR A 251 -10.30 -10.24 6.12
N PRO A 252 -10.32 -9.83 7.40
CA PRO A 252 -9.11 -9.33 8.07
C PRO A 252 -7.91 -10.27 7.98
N GLU A 253 -8.14 -11.58 8.03
CA GLU A 253 -7.08 -12.60 7.89
C GLU A 253 -6.46 -12.58 6.50
N ASP A 254 -7.26 -12.37 5.44
CA ASP A 254 -6.75 -12.23 4.08
C ASP A 254 -5.82 -11.01 3.95
N ARG A 255 -6.16 -9.90 4.61
CA ARG A 255 -5.31 -8.71 4.62
C ARG A 255 -3.99 -8.95 5.33
N VAL A 256 -4.02 -9.63 6.48
CA VAL A 256 -2.82 -10.06 7.20
C VAL A 256 -1.95 -10.97 6.32
N ASN A 257 -2.55 -11.94 5.63
CA ASN A 257 -1.83 -12.87 4.75
C ASN A 257 -1.19 -12.18 3.53
N MET A 258 -1.87 -11.18 2.97
CA MET A 258 -1.31 -10.34 1.91
C MET A 258 -0.11 -9.53 2.42
N LEU A 259 -0.27 -8.85 3.56
CA LEU A 259 0.81 -8.08 4.20
C LEU A 259 2.01 -8.97 4.56
N HIS A 260 1.76 -10.17 5.08
CA HIS A 260 2.78 -11.17 5.34
C HIS A 260 3.58 -11.51 4.07
N THR A 261 2.89 -11.75 2.95
CA THR A 261 3.58 -12.07 1.69
C THR A 261 4.51 -10.92 1.27
N LEU A 262 4.05 -9.67 1.36
CA LEU A 262 4.86 -8.50 1.00
C LEU A 262 6.05 -8.30 1.95
N ALA A 263 5.85 -8.51 3.26
CA ALA A 263 6.84 -8.32 4.30
C ALA A 263 7.83 -9.50 4.44
N THR A 264 7.65 -10.58 3.67
CA THR A 264 8.54 -11.76 3.67
C THR A 264 9.29 -11.96 2.37
N PHE A 265 9.15 -11.06 1.39
CA PHE A 265 10.05 -10.99 0.24
C PHE A 265 11.49 -10.73 0.69
N VAL A 266 12.48 -11.24 -0.04
CA VAL A 266 13.92 -11.01 0.23
C VAL A 266 14.24 -9.52 0.34
N LEU A 267 13.61 -8.71 -0.52
CA LEU A 267 13.57 -7.26 -0.41
C LEU A 267 12.09 -6.85 -0.33
N HIS A 268 11.74 -6.11 0.73
CA HIS A 268 10.42 -5.49 0.79
C HIS A 268 10.17 -4.63 -0.46
N PRO A 269 8.93 -4.53 -0.95
CA PRO A 269 8.59 -3.61 -2.02
C PRO A 269 9.04 -2.18 -1.66
N GLU A 270 9.63 -1.47 -2.62
CA GLU A 270 9.99 -0.07 -2.45
C GLU A 270 8.76 0.77 -2.18
N SER A 271 7.66 0.48 -2.88
CA SER A 271 6.36 1.10 -2.67
C SER A 271 5.29 0.05 -2.45
N VAL A 272 4.46 0.27 -1.44
CA VAL A 272 3.32 -0.57 -1.08
C VAL A 272 2.06 0.26 -1.23
N PRO A 273 1.38 0.20 -2.39
CA PRO A 273 0.09 0.86 -2.57
C PRO A 273 -1.02 0.13 -1.81
N ILE A 274 -1.71 0.86 -0.95
CA ILE A 274 -2.94 0.42 -0.31
C ILE A 274 -4.09 1.16 -0.98
N ASN A 275 -4.91 0.40 -1.71
CA ASN A 275 -6.07 0.91 -2.43
C ASN A 275 -7.33 0.57 -1.64
N ALA A 276 -8.29 1.49 -1.58
CA ALA A 276 -9.67 1.14 -1.26
C ALA A 276 -10.39 0.77 -2.56
N LEU A 277 -11.26 -0.25 -2.52
CA LEU A 277 -12.07 -0.62 -3.68
C LEU A 277 -12.86 0.60 -4.17
N VAL A 278 -12.73 0.88 -5.46
CA VAL A 278 -13.58 1.81 -6.19
C VAL A 278 -14.65 0.97 -6.90
N GLN A 279 -15.89 1.07 -6.43
CA GLN A 279 -17.02 0.40 -7.05
C GLN A 279 -17.31 1.05 -8.39
N VAL A 280 -17.38 0.26 -9.45
CA VAL A 280 -17.71 0.75 -10.79
C VAL A 280 -18.85 -0.07 -11.36
N GLU A 281 -19.86 0.62 -11.87
CA GLU A 281 -21.01 0.01 -12.53
C GLU A 281 -20.56 -0.98 -13.61
N GLY A 282 -21.21 -2.14 -13.63
CA GLY A 282 -20.94 -3.25 -14.53
C GLY A 282 -19.92 -4.26 -14.01
N THR A 283 -19.12 -3.91 -13.00
CA THR A 283 -18.19 -4.86 -12.38
C THR A 283 -18.92 -5.76 -11.37
N PRO A 284 -18.50 -7.02 -11.16
CA PRO A 284 -19.10 -7.89 -10.15
C PRO A 284 -19.11 -7.31 -8.72
N LEU A 285 -18.20 -6.37 -8.43
CA LEU A 285 -18.06 -5.72 -7.13
C LEU A 285 -18.70 -4.34 -7.05
N GLU A 286 -19.54 -3.95 -8.01
CA GLU A 286 -20.18 -2.62 -8.07
C GLU A 286 -21.03 -2.28 -6.83
N LYS A 287 -21.51 -3.29 -6.09
CA LYS A 287 -22.38 -3.13 -4.91
C LYS A 287 -21.67 -3.43 -3.59
N GLN A 288 -20.35 -3.58 -3.59
CA GLN A 288 -19.60 -3.77 -2.35
C GLN A 288 -19.66 -2.52 -1.47
N GLU A 289 -19.75 -2.73 -0.16
CA GLU A 289 -19.76 -1.64 0.81
C GLU A 289 -18.45 -0.82 0.74
N PRO A 290 -18.53 0.53 0.82
CA PRO A 290 -17.34 1.35 0.89
C PRO A 290 -16.46 1.02 2.08
N VAL A 291 -15.14 0.97 1.86
CA VAL A 291 -14.16 0.75 2.92
C VAL A 291 -14.19 1.92 3.90
N SER A 292 -14.32 1.63 5.19
CA SER A 292 -14.23 2.64 6.22
C SER A 292 -12.82 3.19 6.34
N ILE A 293 -12.69 4.46 6.74
CA ILE A 293 -11.39 5.07 7.00
C ILE A 293 -10.57 4.30 8.05
N TRP A 294 -11.23 3.69 9.04
CA TRP A 294 -10.55 2.95 10.11
C TRP A 294 -9.86 1.69 9.60
N GLU A 295 -10.44 1.00 8.63
CA GLU A 295 -9.81 -0.16 7.98
C GLU A 295 -8.60 0.28 7.13
N MET A 296 -8.70 1.44 6.47
CA MET A 296 -7.56 2.02 5.73
C MET A 296 -6.41 2.43 6.66
N ILE A 297 -6.70 3.14 7.75
CA ILE A 297 -5.72 3.52 8.77
C ILE A 297 -5.03 2.27 9.33
N ARG A 298 -5.81 1.23 9.66
CA ARG A 298 -5.30 -0.04 10.20
C ARG A 298 -4.32 -0.70 9.22
N MET A 299 -4.70 -0.79 7.94
CA MET A 299 -3.83 -1.32 6.89
C MET A 299 -2.54 -0.52 6.74
N ILE A 300 -2.63 0.81 6.68
CA ILE A 300 -1.49 1.70 6.47
C ILE A 300 -0.51 1.61 7.65
N ALA A 301 -1.00 1.71 8.88
CA ALA A 301 -0.16 1.64 10.07
C ALA A 301 0.48 0.26 10.24
N THR A 302 -0.27 -0.82 9.99
CA THR A 302 0.29 -2.18 10.01
C THR A 302 1.40 -2.32 8.97
N ALA A 303 1.14 -1.90 7.72
CA ALA A 303 2.12 -1.94 6.64
C ALA A 303 3.38 -1.11 6.97
N ARG A 304 3.21 0.07 7.55
CA ARG A 304 4.32 0.92 8.01
C ARG A 304 5.18 0.23 9.07
N ILE A 305 4.57 -0.42 10.06
CA ILE A 305 5.31 -1.07 11.15
C ILE A 305 6.14 -2.23 10.61
N ILE A 306 5.56 -3.08 9.75
CA ILE A 306 6.21 -4.31 9.27
C ILE A 306 7.17 -4.06 8.10
N MET A 307 6.98 -2.97 7.35
CA MET A 307 7.85 -2.54 6.25
C MET A 307 8.34 -1.09 6.47
N PRO A 308 9.23 -0.83 7.46
CA PRO A 308 9.56 0.52 7.92
C PRO A 308 10.13 1.45 6.86
N LYS A 309 10.88 0.92 5.89
CA LYS A 309 11.57 1.69 4.82
C LYS A 309 10.72 1.90 3.57
N SER A 310 9.59 1.20 3.43
CA SER A 310 8.79 1.25 2.21
C SER A 310 7.96 2.53 2.12
N MET A 311 7.73 3.00 0.90
CA MET A 311 6.79 4.07 0.62
C MET A 311 5.36 3.50 0.67
N ILE A 312 4.60 3.83 1.71
CA ILE A 312 3.21 3.38 1.84
C ILE A 312 2.34 4.38 1.09
N ARG A 313 1.74 3.94 -0.03
CA ARG A 313 0.99 4.82 -0.93
C ARG A 313 -0.50 4.75 -0.67
N LEU A 314 -1.09 5.85 -0.21
CA LEU A 314 -2.54 6.06 -0.21
C LEU A 314 -2.97 6.31 -1.65
N SER A 315 -3.64 5.34 -2.26
CA SER A 315 -3.83 5.28 -3.72
C SER A 315 -5.31 5.31 -4.13
N ALA A 316 -5.82 4.29 -4.82
CA ALA A 316 -7.19 4.34 -5.34
C ALA A 316 -8.24 4.42 -4.21
N GLY A 317 -9.34 5.13 -4.49
CA GLY A 317 -10.42 5.37 -3.53
C GLY A 317 -10.19 6.54 -2.56
N ARG A 318 -9.03 7.21 -2.62
CA ARG A 318 -8.67 8.37 -1.80
C ARG A 318 -9.69 9.52 -1.86
N ILE A 319 -10.28 9.76 -3.04
CA ILE A 319 -11.26 10.83 -3.28
C ILE A 319 -12.48 10.76 -2.34
N ARG A 320 -12.79 9.59 -1.77
CA ARG A 320 -13.90 9.42 -0.83
C ARG A 320 -13.58 9.88 0.59
N PHE A 321 -12.30 10.06 0.91
CA PHE A 321 -11.86 10.46 2.24
C PHE A 321 -11.70 11.98 2.30
N SER A 322 -12.33 12.57 3.32
CA SER A 322 -12.19 13.98 3.67
C SER A 322 -10.75 14.33 4.04
N LEU A 323 -10.43 15.63 4.05
CA LEU A 323 -9.09 16.11 4.42
C LEU A 323 -8.63 15.58 5.79
N PRO A 324 -9.44 15.62 6.88
CA PRO A 324 -9.03 15.04 8.17
C PRO A 324 -8.78 13.53 8.12
N GLU A 325 -9.55 12.79 7.33
CA GLU A 325 -9.36 11.35 7.15
C GLU A 325 -8.05 11.04 6.42
N GLN A 326 -7.75 11.79 5.35
CA GLN A 326 -6.46 11.68 4.67
C GLN A 326 -5.30 12.09 5.59
N ALA A 327 -5.48 13.12 6.42
CA ALA A 327 -4.50 13.52 7.43
C ALA A 327 -4.18 12.38 8.41
N LEU A 328 -5.19 11.62 8.84
CA LEU A 328 -4.98 10.44 9.68
C LEU A 328 -4.23 9.33 8.93
N CYS A 329 -4.46 9.13 7.64
CA CYS A 329 -3.68 8.20 6.82
C CYS A 329 -2.19 8.61 6.74
N PHE A 330 -1.88 9.88 6.53
CA PHE A 330 -0.50 10.37 6.56
C PHE A 330 0.11 10.20 7.96
N HIS A 331 -0.65 10.52 9.01
CA HIS A 331 -0.19 10.33 10.38
C HIS A 331 0.11 8.86 10.70
N ALA A 332 -0.73 7.93 10.22
CA ALA A 332 -0.56 6.48 10.35
C ALA A 332 0.73 5.96 9.67
N GLY A 333 1.26 6.70 8.69
CA GLY A 333 2.52 6.39 8.02
C GLY A 333 2.45 6.29 6.50
N ALA A 334 1.32 6.63 5.87
CA ALA A 334 1.28 6.85 4.43
C ALA A 334 2.18 8.04 4.06
N ASN A 335 2.92 7.92 2.97
CA ASN A 335 3.85 8.96 2.53
C ASN A 335 4.02 9.01 1.01
N SER A 336 3.03 8.51 0.28
CA SER A 336 2.93 8.66 -1.17
C SER A 336 1.46 8.71 -1.60
N ILE A 337 1.18 9.42 -2.69
CA ILE A 337 -0.14 9.52 -3.32
C ILE A 337 -0.04 9.50 -4.85
N PHE A 338 -1.17 9.25 -5.50
CA PHE A 338 -1.34 9.59 -6.92
C PHE A 338 -1.95 11.00 -7.06
N THR A 339 -1.35 11.85 -7.88
CA THR A 339 -1.84 13.21 -8.17
C THR A 339 -2.41 13.33 -9.59
N GLY A 340 -3.31 14.29 -9.76
CA GLY A 340 -4.03 14.57 -11.00
C GLY A 340 -5.45 14.00 -10.98
N ASP A 341 -6.35 14.62 -11.73
CA ASP A 341 -7.81 14.46 -11.61
C ASP A 341 -8.35 13.04 -11.89
N LYS A 342 -7.50 12.16 -12.43
CA LYS A 342 -7.84 10.79 -12.80
C LYS A 342 -6.70 9.84 -12.50
N LEU A 343 -7.05 8.61 -12.11
CA LEU A 343 -6.12 7.47 -12.11
C LEU A 343 -6.08 6.85 -13.52
N LEU A 344 -6.24 5.52 -13.63
CA LEU A 344 -6.34 4.86 -14.93
C LEU A 344 -7.66 5.19 -15.64
N THR A 345 -8.78 5.00 -14.94
CA THR A 345 -10.13 5.14 -15.51
C THR A 345 -11.12 5.83 -14.57
N THR A 346 -10.82 5.91 -13.28
CA THR A 346 -11.68 6.48 -12.24
C THR A 346 -11.17 7.84 -11.81
N ASP A 347 -12.07 8.66 -11.29
CA ASP A 347 -11.75 9.97 -10.74
C ASP A 347 -10.78 9.87 -9.56
N ASN A 348 -10.03 10.94 -9.36
CA ASN A 348 -9.12 11.15 -8.25
C ASN A 348 -9.33 12.57 -7.72
N ASN A 349 -8.73 12.89 -6.57
CA ASN A 349 -8.69 14.28 -6.11
C ASN A 349 -8.07 15.16 -7.20
N ASP A 350 -8.71 16.30 -7.45
CA ASP A 350 -8.17 17.31 -8.36
C ASP A 350 -6.90 17.95 -7.80
N PHE A 351 -6.16 18.63 -8.68
CA PHE A 351 -4.91 19.27 -8.32
C PHE A 351 -5.05 20.28 -7.18
N ASP A 352 -6.08 21.12 -7.19
CA ASP A 352 -6.26 22.19 -6.21
C ASP A 352 -6.57 21.63 -4.81
N SER A 353 -7.37 20.59 -4.74
CA SER A 353 -7.66 19.84 -3.50
C SER A 353 -6.39 19.23 -2.91
N ASP A 354 -5.54 18.63 -3.75
CA ASP A 354 -4.24 18.09 -3.31
C ASP A 354 -3.31 19.20 -2.80
N GLN A 355 -3.25 20.36 -3.47
CA GLN A 355 -2.44 21.49 -3.02
C GLN A 355 -2.93 22.06 -1.68
N GLU A 356 -4.24 22.22 -1.50
CA GLU A 356 -4.81 22.73 -0.26
C GLU A 356 -4.58 21.76 0.90
N MET A 357 -4.68 20.45 0.65
CA MET A 357 -4.32 19.43 1.64
C MET A 357 -2.83 19.52 2.01
N PHE A 358 -1.93 19.64 1.03
CA PHE A 358 -0.49 19.77 1.30
C PHE A 358 -0.20 21.01 2.15
N LYS A 359 -0.78 22.15 1.77
CA LYS A 359 -0.65 23.41 2.51
C LYS A 359 -1.20 23.30 3.94
N THR A 360 -2.40 22.75 4.10
CA THR A 360 -3.06 22.61 5.41
C THR A 360 -2.27 21.71 6.35
N LEU A 361 -1.71 20.61 5.83
CA LEU A 361 -0.97 19.62 6.62
C LEU A 361 0.53 19.92 6.74
N GLY A 362 1.03 20.95 6.05
CA GLY A 362 2.46 21.28 5.99
C GLY A 362 3.31 20.25 5.25
N LEU A 363 2.71 19.51 4.31
CA LEU A 363 3.39 18.49 3.53
C LEU A 363 4.21 19.13 2.40
N THR A 364 5.32 18.48 2.06
CA THR A 364 6.23 18.91 1.00
C THR A 364 6.41 17.80 -0.03
N PRO A 365 6.58 18.12 -1.32
CA PRO A 365 6.90 17.14 -2.34
C PRO A 365 8.25 16.46 -2.05
N LYS A 366 8.26 15.13 -2.01
CA LYS A 366 9.50 14.35 -1.92
C LYS A 366 10.23 14.34 -3.26
N ALA A 367 11.50 14.75 -3.25
CA ALA A 367 12.38 14.72 -4.42
C ALA A 367 12.50 13.31 -5.04
N ALA A 368 12.68 13.27 -6.36
CA ALA A 368 12.92 12.04 -7.10
C ALA A 368 14.19 11.33 -6.61
N ASN A 369 14.12 10.02 -6.48
CA ASN A 369 15.20 9.13 -6.09
C ASN A 369 15.72 8.37 -7.31
N PHE A 370 16.73 8.94 -7.95
CA PHE A 370 17.34 8.36 -9.14
C PHE A 370 18.17 7.11 -8.86
N ASN A 371 18.55 6.88 -7.60
CA ASN A 371 19.29 5.70 -7.16
C ASN A 371 18.38 4.46 -7.01
N GLN A 372 17.05 4.62 -7.08
CA GLN A 372 16.10 3.50 -7.07
C GLN A 372 16.21 2.64 -8.33
N GLY A 373 16.09 1.33 -8.14
CA GLY A 373 16.48 0.33 -9.13
C GLY A 373 18.00 0.11 -9.21
N SER A 374 18.82 0.70 -8.35
CA SER A 374 20.27 0.48 -8.39
C SER A 374 20.74 -0.04 -7.04
N SER A 375 20.50 -1.33 -6.77
CA SER A 375 21.33 -2.09 -5.85
C SER A 375 21.21 -3.60 -6.07
N PRO A 376 22.25 -4.23 -6.64
CA PRO A 376 22.49 -5.66 -6.52
C PRO A 376 23.11 -5.93 -5.14
N MET A 377 22.36 -5.75 -4.06
CA MET A 377 22.78 -6.22 -2.74
C MET A 377 22.13 -7.57 -2.51
N ILE A 378 22.67 -8.59 -3.17
CA ILE A 378 22.91 -9.99 -2.74
C ILE A 378 23.60 -10.66 -3.94
N ASN A 379 24.90 -10.43 -4.10
CA ASN A 379 25.81 -11.38 -4.76
C ASN A 379 27.25 -10.96 -4.45
N LYS A 380 27.75 -11.46 -3.30
CA LYS A 380 29.16 -11.81 -2.96
C LYS A 380 29.40 -11.70 -1.45
N THR A 381 28.86 -12.65 -0.68
CA THR A 381 29.46 -13.03 0.61
C THR A 381 29.43 -14.55 0.82
N LEU A 382 29.56 -15.34 -0.26
CA LEU A 382 29.67 -16.80 -0.19
C LEU A 382 30.66 -17.38 -1.23
N GLU A 383 31.66 -16.60 -1.64
CA GLU A 383 32.84 -17.09 -2.39
C GLU A 383 34.11 -16.49 -1.79
N SER A 384 34.37 -16.85 -0.54
CA SER A 384 35.75 -16.96 -0.01
C SER A 384 35.89 -18.05 1.07
N SER A 385 34.81 -18.82 1.33
CA SER A 385 34.89 -20.07 2.08
C SER A 385 35.05 -21.24 1.11
N SER A 386 36.18 -21.30 0.43
CA SER A 386 36.67 -22.52 -0.20
C SER A 386 38.19 -22.57 -0.17
N LEU A 387 38.66 -23.39 0.76
CA LEU A 387 39.84 -24.27 0.64
C LEU A 387 41.22 -23.64 0.88
N ASN A 388 41.74 -24.01 2.06
CA ASN A 388 43.13 -24.39 2.31
C ASN A 388 43.88 -24.85 1.06
N ASN A 389 45.04 -24.26 0.81
CA ASN A 389 46.33 -24.95 0.79
C ASN A 389 47.40 -23.94 0.35
N ASP A 390 48.30 -23.59 1.27
CA ASP A 390 49.73 -23.60 0.96
C ASP A 390 50.51 -23.67 2.27
N ASP A 391 50.95 -24.90 2.53
CA ASP A 391 51.98 -25.26 3.49
C ASP A 391 53.31 -24.57 3.17
N ASN A 392 54.06 -24.29 4.25
CA ASN A 392 55.52 -24.32 4.33
C ASN A 392 56.33 -23.55 3.27
N LYS A 393 56.98 -22.47 3.71
CA LYS A 393 58.47 -22.41 3.77
C LYS A 393 58.99 -21.12 4.42
N HIS A 394 60.08 -21.29 5.16
CA HIS A 394 61.04 -20.30 5.66
C HIS A 394 60.89 -19.78 7.10
N HIS A 395 61.15 -20.69 8.04
CA HIS A 395 62.07 -20.38 9.14
C HIS A 395 63.34 -21.22 8.99
N GLN A 396 64.45 -20.58 8.62
CA GLN A 396 65.81 -20.84 9.15
C GLN A 396 66.86 -19.95 8.43
N ASN A 397 67.80 -19.47 9.26
CA ASN A 397 69.13 -18.90 8.99
C ASN A 397 69.20 -17.43 8.52
N GLU A 398 70.09 -16.57 8.99
CA GLU A 398 71.11 -16.54 10.07
C GLU A 398 71.69 -15.10 10.12
N LEU A 399 72.41 -14.78 11.21
CA LEU A 399 73.23 -13.58 11.53
C LEU A 399 72.54 -12.41 12.26
#